data_AF-A0A0C2WSX2-F1
#
_entry.id   AF-A0A0C2WSX2-F1
#
_cell.length_a   1.000
_cell.length_b   1.000
_cell.length_c   1.000
_cell.angle_alpha   90.00
_cell.angle_beta   90.00
_cell.angle_gamma   90.00
#
_symmetry.space_group_name_H-M   'P 1'
#
loop_
_entity.id
_entity.type
_entity.pdbx_description
1 polymer ?
#
loop_
_entity_poly.entity_id
_entity_poly.type
_entity_poly.pdbx_seq_one_letter_code
_entity_poly.pdbx_strand_id
1 'polypeptide(L)'
;MLRSYLRQCRQPLVPRHARLQSFRRTIISNANHASSELREIPIRNEYRTLFTVLVAFGVASLGYGIYEMYRRMTIWPSALRQDLRDALRRKSKNDFEASEAFFRRALANARSLSTSELSPQPYLKTTGIAIALGSMLESTGHSDKAYDVYAGALSHIQEAGEKTSLSNEEHLRGIKLACKLAEMSNALGRNNEEEKWLTWAIQVILKSMLPNKSAAVHHTDVSQNVRGDDHTLSLPTWVSNTDLAAPFEALGSLYARTNRNEYALPVLLQATSILIPPSPQTSSSADRCRGAQIMSTISEIIMRVKPTEEGLYQAEAWSRKALDIAEGTRDKMQKKGGKWHALLDKSAHTDETCEVALAVSLFNIGILREMAGDKNEAKKYLILSSKQSKKIRLDEGVVAAEDALQKL
;
A
#
# COMPACT_ATOMS: atom_id res chain seq x y z
N MET A 1 7.94 -21.44 -6.81
CA MET A 1 7.68 -19.99 -6.94
C MET A 1 6.62 -19.46 -5.98
N LEU A 2 5.47 -20.12 -5.72
CA LEU A 2 4.40 -19.60 -4.85
C LEU A 2 4.71 -19.37 -3.35
N ARG A 3 5.88 -19.78 -2.82
CA ARG A 3 6.19 -19.68 -1.38
C ARG A 3 6.81 -18.33 -0.96
N SER A 4 7.27 -17.52 -1.90
CA SER A 4 7.95 -16.23 -1.66
C SER A 4 7.06 -15.00 -1.85
N TYR A 5 5.85 -15.16 -2.41
CA TYR A 5 4.95 -14.05 -2.77
C TYR A 5 4.07 -13.50 -1.64
N LEU A 6 4.20 -14.00 -0.41
CA LEU A 6 3.34 -13.63 0.72
C LEU A 6 3.78 -12.37 1.49
N ARG A 7 4.69 -11.54 0.96
CA ARG A 7 5.25 -10.38 1.70
C ARG A 7 4.63 -9.02 1.35
N GLN A 8 3.54 -8.95 0.58
CA GLN A 8 3.07 -7.68 0.02
C GLN A 8 1.77 -7.09 0.61
N CYS A 9 1.41 -7.42 1.86
CA CYS A 9 0.63 -6.49 2.71
C CYS A 9 1.54 -5.58 3.56
N ARG A 10 2.83 -5.51 3.20
CA ARG A 10 3.83 -4.71 3.91
C ARG A 10 3.83 -3.29 3.36
N GLN A 11 2.86 -2.47 3.76
CA GLN A 11 3.16 -1.02 3.84
C GLN A 11 3.99 -0.79 5.10
N PRO A 12 5.25 -0.34 4.98
CA PRO A 12 6.01 0.08 6.15
C PRO A 12 5.39 1.38 6.68
N LEU A 13 4.67 1.30 7.81
CA LEU A 13 4.45 2.45 8.68
C LEU A 13 5.79 2.82 9.34
N VAL A 14 6.70 3.44 8.59
CA VAL A 14 7.95 3.96 9.12
C VAL A 14 7.74 5.40 9.61
N PRO A 15 8.03 5.71 10.87
CA PRO A 15 8.13 7.09 11.34
C PRO A 15 9.38 7.76 10.76
N ARG A 16 9.21 8.93 10.13
CA ARG A 16 10.32 9.82 9.78
C ARG A 16 11.02 10.29 11.06
N HIS A 17 12.14 9.68 11.42
CA HIS A 17 13.05 10.24 12.40
C HIS A 17 13.84 11.39 11.76
N ALA A 18 13.51 12.62 12.17
CA ALA A 18 14.34 13.79 11.91
C ALA A 18 15.61 13.69 12.78
N ARG A 19 16.76 13.60 12.11
CA ARG A 19 18.10 13.73 12.72
C ARG A 19 18.34 15.22 12.97
N LEU A 20 18.07 15.70 14.19
CA LEU A 20 18.54 17.02 14.62
C LEU A 20 20.03 16.90 14.93
N GLN A 21 20.87 17.36 14.00
CA GLN A 21 22.28 17.60 14.29
C GLN A 21 22.39 18.87 15.13
N SER A 22 22.96 18.68 16.32
CA SER A 22 23.40 19.71 17.25
C SER A 22 24.44 20.61 16.61
N PHE A 23 24.16 21.92 16.49
CA PHE A 23 25.21 22.92 16.35
C PHE A 23 25.57 23.46 17.73
N ARG A 24 26.78 23.09 18.17
CA ARG A 24 27.45 23.60 19.37
C ARG A 24 27.79 25.08 19.20
N ARG A 25 27.73 25.78 20.32
CA ARG A 25 28.24 27.14 20.59
C ARG A 25 29.71 27.29 20.18
N THR A 26 30.04 28.46 19.64
CA THR A 26 31.32 29.12 19.90
C THR A 26 31.04 30.61 20.18
N ILE A 27 31.21 31.00 21.43
CA ILE A 27 31.40 32.38 21.86
C ILE A 27 32.91 32.52 22.07
N ILE A 28 33.60 33.38 21.31
CA ILE A 28 34.81 34.06 21.77
C ILE A 28 34.83 35.50 21.25
N SER A 29 34.87 36.40 22.24
CA SER A 29 35.37 37.78 22.30
C SER A 29 36.35 38.23 21.20
N ASN A 30 36.13 39.44 20.68
CA ASN A 30 37.13 40.51 20.83
C ASN A 30 36.51 41.90 20.73
N ALA A 31 36.75 42.69 21.76
CA ALA A 31 36.46 44.11 21.84
C ALA A 31 37.70 44.90 21.38
N ASN A 32 37.50 45.89 20.51
CA ASN A 32 37.85 47.31 20.73
C ASN A 32 38.21 48.05 19.44
N HIS A 33 37.71 49.29 19.40
CA HIS A 33 38.13 50.44 18.60
C HIS A 33 37.91 50.43 17.09
N ALA A 34 36.87 51.16 16.65
CA ALA A 34 37.05 52.37 15.85
C ALA A 34 35.73 53.16 15.78
N SER A 35 35.75 54.36 16.35
CA SER A 35 34.75 55.40 16.21
C SER A 35 34.96 56.15 14.90
N SER A 36 34.01 56.10 13.96
CA SER A 36 33.78 57.17 12.98
C SER A 36 32.62 56.82 12.02
N GLU A 37 31.68 57.75 11.92
CA GLU A 37 30.73 57.98 10.82
C GLU A 37 29.65 56.91 10.51
N LEU A 38 28.49 57.07 11.16
CA LEU A 38 27.21 56.59 10.63
C LEU A 38 26.84 57.44 9.40
N ARG A 39 27.35 57.03 8.24
CA ARG A 39 26.79 57.42 6.95
C ARG A 39 25.48 56.66 6.78
N GLU A 40 24.35 57.37 6.80
CA GLU A 40 23.06 56.82 6.41
C GLU A 40 23.16 56.34 4.96
N ILE A 41 23.25 55.02 4.76
CA ILE A 41 23.12 54.41 3.44
C ILE A 41 21.62 54.45 3.13
N PRO A 42 21.17 55.17 2.09
CA PRO A 42 19.77 55.16 1.70
C PRO A 42 19.43 53.77 1.17
N ILE A 43 18.83 52.93 2.01
CA ILE A 43 18.36 51.60 1.62
C ILE A 43 17.23 51.82 0.59
N ARG A 44 17.53 51.54 -0.68
CA ARG A 44 16.58 51.56 -1.79
C ARG A 44 15.33 50.75 -1.41
N ASN A 45 14.15 51.33 -1.61
CA ASN A 45 12.83 50.82 -1.17
C ASN A 45 12.55 49.34 -1.55
N GLU A 46 13.23 48.79 -2.54
CA GLU A 46 13.13 47.39 -2.98
C GLU A 46 13.61 46.37 -1.94
N TYR A 47 14.62 46.69 -1.13
CA TYR A 47 15.08 45.77 -0.08
C TYR A 47 14.14 45.75 1.13
N ARG A 48 13.44 46.87 1.38
CA ARG A 48 12.47 46.98 2.48
C ARG A 48 11.22 46.15 2.21
N THR A 49 10.74 46.12 0.96
CA THR A 49 9.61 45.29 0.56
C THR A 49 9.97 43.81 0.59
N LEU A 50 11.12 43.40 0.06
CA LEU A 50 11.61 42.01 0.13
C LEU A 50 11.78 41.53 1.57
N PHE A 51 12.39 42.35 2.44
CA PHE A 51 12.55 42.01 3.86
C PHE A 51 11.20 41.85 4.57
N THR A 52 10.25 42.76 4.32
CA THR A 52 8.90 42.68 4.91
C THR A 52 8.15 41.43 4.46
N VAL A 53 8.25 41.07 3.17
CA VAL A 53 7.64 39.84 2.63
C VAL A 53 8.27 38.59 3.27
N LEU A 54 9.58 38.54 3.42
CA LEU A 54 10.28 37.42 4.06
C LEU A 54 9.89 37.26 5.53
N VAL A 55 9.79 38.37 6.28
CA VAL A 55 9.34 38.35 7.68
C VAL A 55 7.88 37.90 7.77
N ALA A 56 6.99 38.43 6.93
CA ALA A 56 5.59 38.02 6.89
C ALA A 56 5.44 36.52 6.56
N PHE A 57 6.21 36.01 5.59
CA PHE A 57 6.24 34.59 5.25
C PHE A 57 6.79 33.73 6.41
N GLY A 58 7.82 34.20 7.11
CA GLY A 58 8.39 33.54 8.28
C GLY A 58 7.38 33.43 9.43
N VAL A 59 6.68 34.52 9.76
CA VAL A 59 5.64 34.56 10.79
C VAL A 59 4.46 33.67 10.39
N ALA A 60 4.01 33.72 9.13
CA ALA A 60 2.94 32.87 8.63
C ALA A 60 3.31 31.38 8.70
N SER A 61 4.54 31.03 8.30
CA SER A 61 5.05 29.65 8.37
C SER A 61 5.17 29.16 9.82
N LEU A 62 5.63 30.00 10.74
CA LEU A 62 5.71 29.67 12.16
C LEU A 62 4.32 29.51 12.78
N GLY A 63 3.39 30.43 12.47
CA GLY A 63 2.00 30.37 12.91
C GLY A 63 1.30 29.10 12.42
N TYR A 64 1.48 28.75 11.14
CA TYR A 64 0.97 27.51 10.57
C TYR A 64 1.60 26.28 11.24
N GLY A 65 2.92 26.29 11.47
CA GLY A 65 3.62 25.21 12.17
C GLY A 65 3.13 25.00 13.60
N ILE A 66 2.94 26.09 14.36
CA ILE A 66 2.40 26.05 15.73
C ILE A 66 0.94 25.58 15.72
N TYR A 67 0.12 26.05 14.78
CA TYR A 67 -1.28 25.62 14.65
C TYR A 67 -1.39 24.12 14.33
N GLU A 68 -0.63 23.62 13.36
CA GLU A 68 -0.58 22.18 13.06
C GLU A 68 -0.07 21.36 14.25
N MET A 69 0.96 21.85 14.94
CA MET A 69 1.46 21.20 16.16
C MET A 69 0.39 21.16 17.25
N TYR A 70 -0.30 22.26 17.50
CA TYR A 70 -1.40 22.34 18.47
C TYR A 70 -2.52 21.38 18.10
N ARG A 71 -2.96 21.39 16.84
CA ARG A 71 -3.98 20.48 16.32
C ARG A 71 -3.61 19.03 16.57
N ARG A 72 -2.37 18.62 16.26
CA ARG A 72 -1.88 17.26 16.51
C ARG A 72 -1.86 16.90 18.00
N MET A 73 -1.54 17.86 18.88
CA MET A 73 -1.55 17.64 20.33
C MET A 73 -2.96 17.53 20.92
N THR A 74 -3.98 18.05 20.24
CA THR A 74 -5.38 18.05 20.70
C THR A 74 -6.27 16.99 20.03
N ILE A 75 -5.76 16.20 19.06
CA ILE A 75 -6.48 15.08 18.43
C ILE A 75 -7.05 14.08 19.46
N TRP A 76 -6.29 13.81 20.52
CA TRP A 76 -6.65 12.84 21.56
C TRP A 76 -7.28 13.54 22.77
N PRO A 77 -8.29 12.95 23.43
CA PRO A 77 -8.83 13.47 24.68
C PRO A 77 -7.77 13.41 25.79
N SER A 78 -7.87 14.31 26.77
CA SER A 78 -6.88 14.43 27.87
C SER A 78 -6.65 13.12 28.62
N ALA A 79 -7.71 12.31 28.80
CA ALA A 79 -7.66 11.00 29.45
C ALA A 79 -6.71 9.99 28.76
N LEU A 80 -6.44 10.13 27.46
CA LEU A 80 -5.61 9.19 26.69
C LEU A 80 -4.20 9.71 26.42
N ARG A 81 -3.98 11.03 26.46
CA ARG A 81 -2.72 11.66 26.00
C ARG A 81 -1.50 11.17 26.78
N GLN A 82 -1.62 11.05 28.10
CA GLN A 82 -0.47 10.69 28.94
C GLN A 82 -0.05 9.24 28.67
N ASP A 83 -0.99 8.31 28.71
CA ASP A 83 -0.73 6.89 28.47
C ASP A 83 -0.15 6.64 27.07
N LEU A 84 -0.69 7.29 26.04
CA LEU A 84 -0.17 7.13 24.68
C LEU A 84 1.25 7.70 24.52
N ARG A 85 1.54 8.85 25.15
CA ARG A 85 2.90 9.43 25.12
C ARG A 85 3.90 8.57 25.86
N ASP A 86 3.51 8.03 27.02
CA ASP A 86 4.39 7.17 27.81
C ASP A 86 4.61 5.83 27.13
N ALA A 87 3.57 5.24 26.52
CA ALA A 87 3.72 4.04 25.68
C ALA A 87 4.73 4.27 24.54
N LEU A 88 4.56 5.33 23.75
CA LEU A 88 5.46 5.64 22.64
C LEU A 88 6.90 5.94 23.11
N ARG A 89 7.05 6.64 24.24
CA ARG A 89 8.36 6.93 24.83
C ARG A 89 9.06 5.69 25.35
N ARG A 90 8.30 4.72 25.88
CA ARG A 90 8.85 3.43 26.35
C ARG A 90 9.21 2.54 25.17
N LYS A 91 8.36 2.47 24.16
CA LYS A 91 8.65 1.80 22.88
C LYS A 91 9.94 2.31 22.25
N SER A 92 10.17 3.64 22.22
CA SER A 92 11.40 4.20 21.65
C SER A 92 12.65 3.92 22.47
N LYS A 93 12.50 3.58 23.76
CA LYS A 93 13.58 3.14 24.65
C LYS A 93 13.78 1.62 24.66
N ASN A 94 13.08 0.87 23.79
CA ASN A 94 13.03 -0.59 23.76
C ASN A 94 12.51 -1.24 25.07
N ASP A 95 11.79 -0.47 25.89
CA ASP A 95 11.10 -0.95 27.09
C ASP A 95 9.69 -1.42 26.69
N PHE A 96 9.64 -2.60 26.06
CA PHE A 96 8.42 -3.09 25.42
C PHE A 96 7.35 -3.54 26.41
N GLU A 97 7.74 -4.11 27.56
CA GLU A 97 6.79 -4.55 28.59
C GLU A 97 6.04 -3.37 29.22
N ALA A 98 6.76 -2.34 29.64
CA ALA A 98 6.13 -1.13 30.15
C ALA A 98 5.28 -0.45 29.08
N SER A 99 5.78 -0.38 27.85
CA SER A 99 5.04 0.14 26.70
C SER A 99 3.73 -0.61 26.46
N GLU A 100 3.73 -1.93 26.57
CA GLU A 100 2.53 -2.77 26.45
C GLU A 100 1.49 -2.41 27.50
N ALA A 101 1.90 -2.29 28.77
CA ALA A 101 1.01 -1.93 29.85
C ALA A 101 0.31 -0.58 29.60
N PHE A 102 1.07 0.43 29.16
CA PHE A 102 0.51 1.75 28.83
C PHE A 102 -0.44 1.69 27.63
N PHE A 103 -0.11 0.94 26.57
CA PHE A 103 -1.00 0.79 25.42
C PHE A 103 -2.29 0.06 25.78
N ARG A 104 -2.23 -1.01 26.58
CA ARG A 104 -3.43 -1.73 27.04
C ARG A 104 -4.32 -0.83 27.89
N ARG A 105 -3.74 -0.05 28.80
CA ARG A 105 -4.47 0.92 29.61
C ARG A 105 -5.12 2.01 28.74
N ALA A 106 -4.38 2.57 27.80
CA ALA A 106 -4.92 3.54 26.85
C ALA A 106 -6.07 2.96 26.02
N LEU A 107 -5.95 1.72 25.55
CA LEU A 107 -6.99 1.05 24.77
C LEU A 107 -8.25 0.75 25.61
N ALA A 108 -8.07 0.30 26.85
CA ALA A 108 -9.18 0.07 27.78
C ALA A 108 -9.92 1.37 28.09
N ASN A 109 -9.18 2.44 28.42
CA ASN A 109 -9.74 3.77 28.66
C ASN A 109 -10.44 4.32 27.40
N ALA A 110 -9.87 4.11 26.21
CA ALA A 110 -10.48 4.56 24.98
C ALA A 110 -11.82 3.86 24.71
N ARG A 111 -11.94 2.57 25.05
CA ARG A 111 -13.20 1.83 24.93
C ARG A 111 -14.27 2.24 25.94
N SER A 112 -13.90 2.79 27.09
CA SER A 112 -14.85 3.31 28.08
C SER A 112 -15.37 4.72 27.78
N LEU A 113 -14.71 5.46 26.88
CA LEU A 113 -15.14 6.81 26.52
C LEU A 113 -16.33 6.76 25.55
N SER A 114 -17.16 7.79 25.62
CA SER A 114 -18.28 7.96 24.70
C SER A 114 -17.82 8.33 23.28
N THR A 115 -18.66 8.05 22.28
CA THR A 115 -18.35 8.38 20.88
C THR A 115 -18.19 9.89 20.64
N SER A 116 -18.84 10.73 21.45
CA SER A 116 -18.72 12.20 21.39
C SER A 116 -17.33 12.69 21.84
N GLU A 117 -16.77 12.10 22.89
CA GLU A 117 -15.43 12.44 23.41
C GLU A 117 -14.31 12.02 22.45
N LEU A 118 -14.57 11.03 21.61
CA LEU A 118 -13.64 10.51 20.61
C LEU A 118 -13.89 11.06 19.19
N SER A 119 -14.89 11.94 19.02
CA SER A 119 -15.19 12.67 17.78
C SER A 119 -13.94 13.37 17.20
N PRO A 120 -13.79 13.50 15.87
CA PRO A 120 -14.75 13.16 14.80
C PRO A 120 -14.76 11.69 14.34
N GLN A 121 -13.74 10.89 14.65
CA GLN A 121 -13.58 9.54 14.13
C GLN A 121 -13.26 8.56 15.28
N PRO A 122 -14.26 8.16 16.07
CA PRO A 122 -14.04 7.42 17.30
C PRO A 122 -13.41 6.06 17.04
N TYR A 123 -13.87 5.35 16.01
CA TYR A 123 -13.39 4.01 15.69
C TYR A 123 -11.98 4.01 15.09
N LEU A 124 -11.61 5.06 14.33
CA LEU A 124 -10.23 5.23 13.86
C LEU A 124 -9.26 5.50 15.01
N LYS A 125 -9.69 6.27 16.03
CA LYS A 125 -8.88 6.50 17.23
C LYS A 125 -8.71 5.21 18.05
N THR A 126 -9.79 4.52 18.39
CA THR A 126 -9.70 3.29 19.20
C THR A 126 -8.91 2.20 18.49
N THR A 127 -9.19 1.94 17.21
CA THR A 127 -8.42 0.94 16.44
C THR A 127 -7.00 1.38 16.13
N GLY A 128 -6.72 2.69 16.02
CA GLY A 128 -5.36 3.21 15.89
C GLY A 128 -4.47 2.84 17.08
N ILE A 129 -5.00 2.90 18.30
CA ILE A 129 -4.29 2.46 19.52
C ILE A 129 -4.04 0.94 19.46
N ALA A 130 -5.07 0.17 19.10
CA ALA A 130 -4.94 -1.29 18.97
C ALA A 130 -3.90 -1.69 17.90
N ILE A 131 -3.85 -0.99 16.77
CA ILE A 131 -2.84 -1.24 15.72
C ILE A 131 -1.43 -0.93 16.22
N ALA A 132 -1.25 0.17 16.95
CA ALA A 132 0.05 0.52 17.52
C ALA A 132 0.55 -0.54 18.52
N LEU A 133 -0.36 -1.08 19.33
CA LEU A 133 -0.12 -2.18 20.26
C LEU A 133 0.21 -3.49 19.52
N GLY A 134 -0.64 -3.90 18.58
CA GLY A 134 -0.45 -5.12 17.78
C GLY A 134 0.88 -5.09 17.01
N SER A 135 1.21 -3.97 16.38
CA SER A 135 2.47 -3.80 15.64
C SER A 135 3.69 -3.92 16.55
N MET A 136 3.60 -3.42 17.78
CA MET A 136 4.67 -3.59 18.76
C MET A 136 4.82 -5.06 19.18
N LEU A 137 3.71 -5.74 19.46
CA LEU A 137 3.70 -7.17 19.80
C LEU A 137 4.28 -8.02 18.66
N GLU A 138 3.94 -7.73 17.39
CA GLU A 138 4.58 -8.38 16.24
C GLU A 138 6.09 -8.16 16.22
N SER A 139 6.55 -6.93 16.43
CA SER A 139 8.00 -6.61 16.41
C SER A 139 8.80 -7.28 17.53
N THR A 140 8.13 -7.73 18.59
CA THR A 140 8.73 -8.44 19.72
C THR A 140 8.55 -9.97 19.65
N GLY A 141 8.00 -10.49 18.55
CA GLY A 141 7.79 -11.93 18.35
C GLY A 141 6.53 -12.50 19.01
N HIS A 142 5.69 -11.67 19.63
CA HIS A 142 4.44 -12.09 20.27
C HIS A 142 3.27 -12.13 19.28
N SER A 143 3.41 -12.91 18.20
CA SER A 143 2.46 -12.94 17.08
C SER A 143 1.04 -13.35 17.49
N ASP A 144 0.87 -14.31 18.39
CA ASP A 144 -0.47 -14.72 18.87
C ASP A 144 -1.16 -13.59 19.65
N LYS A 145 -0.45 -12.90 20.56
CA LYS A 145 -1.02 -11.76 21.29
C LYS A 145 -1.36 -10.61 20.34
N ALA A 146 -0.52 -10.36 19.33
CA ALA A 146 -0.79 -9.36 18.32
C ALA A 146 -2.06 -9.70 17.52
N TYR A 147 -2.23 -10.97 17.16
CA TYR A 147 -3.41 -11.48 16.47
C TYR A 147 -4.68 -11.17 17.25
N ASP A 148 -4.71 -11.49 18.55
CA ASP A 148 -5.87 -11.24 19.41
C ASP A 148 -6.22 -9.75 19.51
N VAL A 149 -5.21 -8.88 19.56
CA VAL A 149 -5.41 -7.41 19.58
C VAL A 149 -6.02 -6.92 18.26
N TYR A 150 -5.53 -7.39 17.11
CA TYR A 150 -6.11 -7.02 15.82
C TYR A 150 -7.51 -7.59 15.62
N ALA A 151 -7.75 -8.83 16.03
CA ALA A 151 -9.07 -9.47 15.95
C ALA A 151 -10.08 -8.69 16.80
N GLY A 152 -9.72 -8.33 18.04
CA GLY A 152 -10.56 -7.50 18.89
C GLY A 152 -10.76 -6.07 18.35
N ALA A 153 -9.81 -5.52 17.59
CA ALA A 153 -9.98 -4.23 16.92
C ALA A 153 -10.96 -4.32 15.74
N LEU A 154 -10.89 -5.41 14.96
CA LEU A 154 -11.80 -5.66 13.86
C LEU A 154 -13.24 -5.91 14.36
N SER A 155 -13.41 -6.74 15.40
CA SER A 155 -14.72 -6.98 16.01
C SER A 155 -15.36 -5.68 16.50
N HIS A 156 -14.57 -4.78 17.08
CA HIS A 156 -15.07 -3.47 17.50
C HIS A 156 -15.60 -2.62 16.33
N ILE A 157 -14.95 -2.65 15.15
CA ILE A 157 -15.46 -1.98 13.94
C ILE A 157 -16.71 -2.70 13.40
N GLN A 158 -16.74 -4.02 13.42
CA GLN A 158 -17.90 -4.80 12.94
C GLN A 158 -19.16 -4.49 13.76
N GLU A 159 -19.06 -4.56 15.09
CA GLU A 159 -20.16 -4.22 16.00
C GLU A 159 -20.62 -2.77 15.84
N ALA A 160 -19.68 -1.87 15.58
CA ALA A 160 -19.99 -0.47 15.31
C ALA A 160 -20.75 -0.29 13.98
N GLY A 161 -20.39 -1.05 12.94
CA GLY A 161 -21.06 -1.01 11.64
C GLY A 161 -22.47 -1.58 11.64
N GLU A 162 -22.80 -2.46 12.59
CA GLU A 162 -24.17 -2.93 12.80
C GLU A 162 -25.05 -1.89 13.49
N LYS A 163 -24.47 -1.09 14.39
CA LYS A 163 -25.20 -0.11 15.22
C LYS A 163 -25.26 1.28 14.60
N THR A 164 -24.23 1.66 13.85
CA THR A 164 -24.02 3.01 13.33
C THR A 164 -23.50 2.96 11.91
N SER A 165 -23.85 3.96 11.09
CA SER A 165 -23.28 4.11 9.75
C SER A 165 -21.81 4.53 9.88
N LEU A 166 -20.89 3.66 9.46
CA LEU A 166 -19.46 3.93 9.49
C LEU A 166 -19.05 4.86 8.35
N SER A 167 -18.04 5.68 8.61
CA SER A 167 -17.35 6.40 7.55
C SER A 167 -16.67 5.42 6.59
N ASN A 168 -16.52 5.82 5.33
CA ASN A 168 -15.79 5.02 4.36
C ASN A 168 -14.32 4.79 4.77
N GLU A 169 -13.70 5.74 5.49
CA GLU A 169 -12.35 5.57 6.05
C GLU A 169 -12.31 4.49 7.16
N GLU A 170 -13.41 4.34 7.90
CA GLU A 170 -13.56 3.30 8.93
C GLU A 170 -13.80 1.92 8.30
N HIS A 171 -14.59 1.85 7.22
CA HIS A 171 -14.70 0.64 6.41
C HIS A 171 -13.33 0.20 5.87
N LEU A 172 -12.54 1.13 5.33
CA LEU A 172 -11.19 0.83 4.84
C LEU A 172 -10.26 0.39 5.96
N ARG A 173 -10.37 0.99 7.16
CA ARG A 173 -9.63 0.53 8.34
C ARG A 173 -9.96 -0.92 8.67
N GLY A 174 -11.24 -1.27 8.66
CA GLY A 174 -11.70 -2.65 8.85
C GLY A 174 -11.13 -3.60 7.80
N ILE A 175 -11.22 -3.24 6.52
CA ILE A 175 -10.66 -4.03 5.40
C ILE A 175 -9.15 -4.28 5.61
N LYS A 176 -8.38 -3.24 5.94
CA LYS A 176 -6.93 -3.36 6.19
C LYS A 176 -6.61 -4.24 7.39
N LEU A 177 -7.41 -4.15 8.47
CA LEU A 177 -7.30 -5.04 9.63
C LEU A 177 -7.60 -6.50 9.24
N ALA A 178 -8.63 -6.74 8.44
CA ALA A 178 -8.98 -8.07 7.97
C ALA A 178 -7.88 -8.67 7.07
N CYS A 179 -7.31 -7.90 6.14
CA CYS A 179 -6.15 -8.34 5.36
C CYS A 179 -4.94 -8.66 6.26
N LYS A 180 -4.70 -7.84 7.29
CA LYS A 180 -3.61 -8.10 8.23
C LYS A 180 -3.85 -9.39 9.03
N LEU A 181 -5.07 -9.61 9.50
CA LEU A 181 -5.45 -10.84 10.18
C LEU A 181 -5.31 -12.05 9.25
N ALA A 182 -5.67 -11.94 7.98
CA ALA A 182 -5.47 -13.01 7.00
C ALA A 182 -3.99 -13.36 6.82
N GLU A 183 -3.12 -12.35 6.66
CA GLU A 183 -1.67 -12.55 6.58
C GLU A 183 -1.13 -13.27 7.84
N MET A 184 -1.58 -12.86 9.02
CA MET A 184 -1.18 -13.48 10.28
C MET A 184 -1.73 -14.91 10.42
N SER A 185 -2.97 -15.15 10.02
CA SER A 185 -3.57 -16.49 10.02
C SER A 185 -2.76 -17.45 9.16
N ASN A 186 -2.34 -17.04 7.97
CA ASN A 186 -1.45 -17.83 7.12
C ASN A 186 -0.09 -18.11 7.81
N ALA A 187 0.52 -17.09 8.43
CA ALA A 187 1.78 -17.24 9.15
C ALA A 187 1.69 -18.16 10.37
N LEU A 188 0.52 -18.21 11.02
CA LEU A 188 0.22 -19.08 12.17
C LEU A 188 -0.35 -20.45 11.76
N GLY A 189 -0.49 -20.73 10.46
CA GLY A 189 -1.06 -21.99 9.96
C GLY A 189 -2.59 -22.13 10.15
N ARG A 190 -3.30 -21.04 10.39
CA ARG A 190 -4.76 -20.98 10.63
C ARG A 190 -5.53 -20.69 9.34
N ASN A 191 -5.41 -21.56 8.33
CA ASN A 191 -5.94 -21.32 6.97
C ASN A 191 -7.46 -21.03 6.92
N ASN A 192 -8.25 -21.64 7.80
CA ASN A 192 -9.70 -21.39 7.87
C ASN A 192 -10.02 -19.94 8.25
N GLU A 193 -9.18 -19.33 9.10
CA GLU A 193 -9.32 -17.93 9.50
C GLU A 193 -8.84 -16.99 8.39
N GLU A 194 -7.81 -17.36 7.63
CA GLU A 194 -7.34 -16.58 6.48
C GLU A 194 -8.46 -16.32 5.47
N GLU A 195 -9.16 -17.38 5.06
CA GLU A 195 -10.29 -17.25 4.13
C GLU A 195 -11.41 -16.40 4.72
N LYS A 196 -11.81 -16.66 5.98
CA LYS A 196 -12.86 -15.92 6.67
C LYS A 196 -12.63 -14.40 6.63
N TRP A 197 -11.41 -13.95 6.93
CA TRP A 197 -11.10 -12.53 6.97
C TRP A 197 -11.08 -11.89 5.58
N LEU A 198 -10.53 -12.57 4.58
CA LEU A 198 -10.50 -12.08 3.20
C LEU A 198 -11.90 -12.00 2.59
N THR A 199 -12.74 -13.01 2.84
CA THR A 199 -14.14 -13.00 2.41
C THR A 199 -14.90 -11.84 3.04
N TRP A 200 -14.72 -11.60 4.36
CA TRP A 200 -15.34 -10.45 5.02
C TRP A 200 -14.88 -9.11 4.39
N ALA A 201 -13.58 -8.95 4.12
CA ALA A 201 -13.04 -7.74 3.50
C ALA A 201 -13.67 -7.46 2.12
N ILE A 202 -13.77 -8.49 1.27
CA ILE A 202 -14.39 -8.38 -0.06
C ILE A 202 -15.88 -8.06 0.06
N GLN A 203 -16.59 -8.70 1.00
CA GLN A 203 -18.01 -8.38 1.23
C GLN A 203 -18.22 -6.92 1.63
N VAL A 204 -17.35 -6.36 2.48
CA VAL A 204 -17.40 -4.95 2.84
C VAL A 204 -17.15 -4.08 1.61
N ILE A 205 -16.15 -4.38 0.78
CA ILE A 205 -15.88 -3.64 -0.46
C ILE A 205 -17.10 -3.66 -1.39
N LEU A 206 -17.70 -4.84 -1.62
CA LEU A 206 -18.87 -5.00 -2.48
C LEU A 206 -20.10 -4.27 -1.95
N LYS A 207 -20.31 -4.24 -0.63
CA LYS A 207 -21.47 -3.57 -0.01
C LYS A 207 -21.31 -2.07 0.13
N SER A 208 -20.10 -1.58 0.42
CA SER A 208 -19.86 -0.20 0.87
C SER A 208 -19.07 0.67 -0.10
N MET A 209 -18.27 0.08 -1.00
CA MET A 209 -17.33 0.83 -1.85
C MET A 209 -17.54 0.65 -3.35
N LEU A 210 -18.24 -0.40 -3.76
CA LEU A 210 -18.71 -0.55 -5.13
C LEU A 210 -20.16 -0.03 -5.19
N PRO A 211 -20.46 1.03 -5.98
CA PRO A 211 -21.80 1.59 -6.02
C PRO A 211 -22.80 0.52 -6.46
N ASN A 212 -23.88 0.36 -5.68
CA ASN A 212 -25.03 -0.47 -6.06
C ASN A 212 -25.57 0.03 -7.41
N LYS A 213 -25.33 -0.73 -8.49
CA LYS A 213 -25.93 -0.52 -9.81
C LYS A 213 -27.48 -0.63 -9.82
N SER A 214 -28.13 -0.79 -8.67
CA SER A 214 -29.54 -1.19 -8.56
C SER A 214 -30.49 -0.12 -8.03
N ALA A 215 -30.03 1.09 -7.71
CA ALA A 215 -30.87 2.12 -7.07
C ALA A 215 -31.17 3.35 -7.94
N ALA A 216 -30.81 3.34 -9.24
CA ALA A 216 -31.13 4.40 -10.19
C ALA A 216 -32.15 3.94 -11.23
N VAL A 217 -33.30 3.45 -10.77
CA VAL A 217 -34.50 3.33 -11.60
C VAL A 217 -35.67 3.86 -10.78
N HIS A 218 -35.83 5.19 -10.75
CA HIS A 218 -37.15 5.82 -10.68
C HIS A 218 -37.10 7.22 -11.31
N HIS A 219 -37.90 7.34 -12.36
CA HIS A 219 -38.26 8.47 -13.23
C HIS A 219 -38.21 9.89 -12.66
N THR A 220 -37.68 10.83 -13.48
CA THR A 220 -38.51 11.85 -14.18
C THR A 220 -37.77 12.36 -15.43
N ASP A 221 -38.56 12.63 -16.47
CA ASP A 221 -38.16 12.98 -17.83
C ASP A 221 -37.43 14.33 -17.98
N VAL A 222 -36.46 14.39 -18.91
CA VAL A 222 -36.52 15.10 -20.21
C VAL A 222 -35.09 15.45 -20.66
N SER A 223 -34.74 14.93 -21.84
CA SER A 223 -33.75 15.42 -22.81
C SER A 223 -32.25 15.08 -22.69
N GLN A 224 -31.86 14.27 -23.68
CA GLN A 224 -30.63 14.30 -24.48
C GLN A 224 -29.40 13.50 -24.00
N ASN A 225 -29.21 12.38 -24.72
CA ASN A 225 -27.95 11.67 -25.00
C ASN A 225 -27.11 11.23 -23.79
N VAL A 226 -27.58 10.21 -23.06
CA VAL A 226 -26.70 9.36 -22.24
C VAL A 226 -26.64 7.98 -22.89
N ARG A 227 -25.66 7.82 -23.79
CA ARG A 227 -25.18 6.49 -24.19
C ARG A 227 -24.44 5.93 -22.97
N GLY A 228 -24.93 4.79 -22.48
CA GLY A 228 -24.53 4.17 -21.24
C GLY A 228 -23.07 3.70 -21.17
N ASP A 229 -22.77 3.11 -20.01
CA ASP A 229 -21.51 2.53 -19.54
C ASP A 229 -20.48 3.51 -18.95
N ASP A 230 -20.89 4.20 -17.89
CA ASP A 230 -19.96 4.71 -16.89
C ASP A 230 -19.67 3.60 -15.85
N HIS A 231 -18.78 2.65 -16.20
CA HIS A 231 -18.21 1.67 -15.24
C HIS A 231 -17.17 2.32 -14.30
N THR A 232 -17.18 3.64 -14.16
CA THR A 232 -16.30 4.36 -13.24
C THR A 232 -16.60 3.96 -11.81
N LEU A 233 -15.65 3.23 -11.25
CA LEU A 233 -15.36 3.36 -9.83
C LEU A 233 -14.73 4.74 -9.63
N SER A 234 -15.57 5.78 -9.47
CA SER A 234 -15.09 7.08 -9.01
C SER A 234 -14.66 6.93 -7.55
N LEU A 235 -13.41 6.50 -7.37
CA LEU A 235 -12.86 6.28 -6.05
C LEU A 235 -12.58 7.63 -5.38
N PRO A 236 -13.05 7.81 -4.15
CA PRO A 236 -12.63 8.95 -3.35
C PRO A 236 -11.10 8.98 -3.22
N THR A 237 -10.51 10.17 -3.13
CA THR A 237 -9.05 10.37 -3.07
C THR A 237 -8.35 9.69 -1.90
N TRP A 238 -9.09 9.25 -0.88
CA TRP A 238 -8.57 8.54 0.29
C TRP A 238 -8.48 7.01 0.09
N VAL A 239 -8.95 6.46 -1.05
CA VAL A 239 -8.83 5.03 -1.42
C VAL A 239 -7.99 4.88 -2.69
N SER A 240 -7.03 3.96 -2.68
CA SER A 240 -6.32 3.56 -3.90
C SER A 240 -6.94 2.29 -4.51
N ASN A 241 -6.78 2.12 -5.83
CA ASN A 241 -7.14 0.86 -6.52
C ASN A 241 -6.45 -0.34 -5.88
N THR A 242 -5.18 -0.18 -5.50
CA THR A 242 -4.41 -1.20 -4.78
C THR A 242 -5.08 -1.61 -3.47
N ASP A 243 -5.60 -0.66 -2.68
CA ASP A 243 -6.29 -0.98 -1.41
C ASP A 243 -7.54 -1.84 -1.64
N LEU A 244 -8.25 -1.64 -2.76
CA LEU A 244 -9.43 -2.42 -3.11
C LEU A 244 -9.11 -3.76 -3.76
N ALA A 245 -8.05 -3.83 -4.56
CA ALA A 245 -7.64 -5.06 -5.23
C ALA A 245 -6.94 -6.04 -4.28
N ALA A 246 -6.27 -5.55 -3.24
CA ALA A 246 -5.45 -6.37 -2.35
C ALA A 246 -6.21 -7.55 -1.69
N PRO A 247 -7.45 -7.40 -1.15
CA PRO A 247 -8.20 -8.54 -0.62
C PRO A 247 -8.55 -9.59 -1.68
N PHE A 248 -8.90 -9.15 -2.91
CA PHE A 248 -9.19 -10.06 -4.02
C PHE A 248 -7.93 -10.84 -4.42
N GLU A 249 -6.80 -10.15 -4.59
CA GLU A 249 -5.54 -10.80 -4.92
C GLU A 249 -5.13 -11.83 -3.86
N ALA A 250 -5.23 -11.47 -2.58
CA ALA A 250 -4.90 -12.36 -1.47
C ALA A 250 -5.82 -13.60 -1.45
N LEU A 251 -7.13 -13.42 -1.64
CA LEU A 251 -8.09 -14.52 -1.66
C LEU A 251 -7.86 -15.43 -2.88
N GLY A 252 -7.65 -14.84 -4.06
CA GLY A 252 -7.31 -15.59 -5.26
C GLY A 252 -6.02 -16.40 -5.09
N SER A 253 -5.01 -15.82 -4.44
CA SER A 253 -3.74 -16.51 -4.12
C SER A 253 -3.92 -17.64 -3.09
N LEU A 254 -4.79 -17.46 -2.09
CA LEU A 254 -5.17 -18.53 -1.16
C LEU A 254 -5.84 -19.69 -1.91
N TYR A 255 -6.80 -19.40 -2.79
CA TYR A 255 -7.46 -20.41 -3.60
C TYR A 255 -6.49 -21.13 -4.54
N ALA A 256 -5.59 -20.41 -5.20
CA ALA A 256 -4.56 -20.99 -6.05
C ALA A 256 -3.59 -21.92 -5.28
N ARG A 257 -3.19 -21.54 -4.04
CA ARG A 257 -2.31 -22.36 -3.19
C ARG A 257 -3.02 -23.58 -2.60
N THR A 258 -4.33 -23.49 -2.35
CA THR A 258 -5.14 -24.59 -1.81
C THR A 258 -5.74 -25.49 -2.90
N ASN A 259 -5.24 -25.36 -4.14
CA ASN A 259 -5.70 -26.10 -5.32
C ASN A 259 -7.20 -25.91 -5.63
N ARG A 260 -7.78 -24.82 -5.16
CA ARG A 260 -9.16 -24.37 -5.40
C ARG A 260 -9.20 -23.45 -6.63
N ASN A 261 -8.61 -23.91 -7.72
CA ASN A 261 -8.27 -23.09 -8.88
C ASN A 261 -9.51 -22.50 -9.58
N GLU A 262 -10.65 -23.19 -9.54
CA GLU A 262 -11.94 -22.73 -10.08
C GLU A 262 -12.43 -21.44 -9.41
N TYR A 263 -12.16 -21.28 -8.11
CA TYR A 263 -12.50 -20.07 -7.35
C TYR A 263 -11.43 -18.99 -7.48
N ALA A 264 -10.17 -19.37 -7.68
CA ALA A 264 -9.05 -18.43 -7.79
C ALA A 264 -9.20 -17.50 -8.99
N LEU A 265 -9.51 -18.07 -10.17
CA LEU A 265 -9.56 -17.34 -11.43
C LEU A 265 -10.54 -16.14 -11.42
N PRO A 266 -11.83 -16.29 -11.09
CA PRO A 266 -12.76 -15.15 -11.10
C PRO A 266 -12.36 -14.04 -10.11
N VAL A 267 -11.81 -14.40 -8.95
CA VAL A 267 -11.37 -13.43 -7.94
C VAL A 267 -10.13 -12.65 -8.43
N LEU A 268 -9.17 -13.31 -9.06
CA LEU A 268 -7.99 -12.65 -9.63
C LEU A 268 -8.35 -11.78 -10.84
N LEU A 269 -9.31 -12.21 -11.67
CA LEU A 269 -9.83 -11.38 -12.77
C LEU A 269 -10.45 -10.08 -12.23
N GLN A 270 -11.21 -10.16 -11.13
CA GLN A 270 -11.74 -8.97 -10.48
C GLN A 270 -10.62 -8.06 -9.93
N ALA A 271 -9.55 -8.61 -9.36
CA ALA A 271 -8.40 -7.81 -8.95
C ALA A 271 -7.74 -7.11 -10.15
N THR A 272 -7.58 -7.80 -11.28
CA THR A 272 -6.98 -7.20 -12.49
C THR A 272 -7.84 -6.09 -13.08
N SER A 273 -9.17 -6.20 -13.05
CA SER A 273 -10.06 -5.17 -13.59
C SER A 273 -10.03 -3.87 -12.77
N ILE A 274 -9.82 -3.99 -11.46
CA ILE A 274 -9.62 -2.84 -10.55
C ILE A 274 -8.26 -2.15 -10.83
N LEU A 275 -7.19 -2.92 -11.04
CA LEU A 275 -5.83 -2.39 -11.21
C LEU A 275 -5.53 -1.90 -12.64
N ILE A 276 -6.11 -2.55 -13.64
CA ILE A 276 -5.92 -2.26 -15.07
C ILE A 276 -7.30 -2.10 -15.70
N PRO A 277 -7.96 -0.94 -15.48
CA PRO A 277 -9.25 -0.70 -16.09
C PRO A 277 -9.13 -0.60 -17.62
N PRO A 278 -10.21 -0.90 -18.37
CA PRO A 278 -10.21 -0.76 -19.82
C PRO A 278 -10.03 0.71 -20.25
N SER A 279 -9.46 0.89 -21.43
CA SER A 279 -9.35 2.21 -22.09
C SER A 279 -10.73 2.87 -22.17
N PRO A 280 -10.88 4.18 -21.89
CA PRO A 280 -9.85 5.23 -21.83
C PRO A 280 -9.18 5.44 -20.47
N GLN A 281 -9.55 4.68 -19.44
CA GLN A 281 -9.07 4.92 -18.08
C GLN A 281 -7.60 4.51 -17.92
N THR A 282 -6.83 5.31 -17.17
CA THR A 282 -5.42 5.06 -16.90
C THR A 282 -5.17 4.90 -15.42
N SER A 283 -4.51 3.81 -15.03
CA SER A 283 -4.09 3.59 -13.65
C SER A 283 -2.62 3.99 -13.42
N SER A 284 -2.22 4.06 -12.16
CA SER A 284 -0.85 4.41 -11.78
C SER A 284 0.15 3.36 -12.31
N SER A 285 1.43 3.72 -12.45
CA SER A 285 2.45 2.75 -12.87
C SER A 285 2.52 1.54 -11.92
N ALA A 286 2.38 1.79 -10.61
CA ALA A 286 2.36 0.74 -9.60
C ALA A 286 1.18 -0.22 -9.79
N ASP A 287 -0.04 0.31 -9.99
CA ASP A 287 -1.24 -0.52 -10.21
C ASP A 287 -1.09 -1.37 -11.48
N ARG A 288 -0.58 -0.78 -12.58
CA ARG A 288 -0.37 -1.49 -13.85
C ARG A 288 0.60 -2.65 -13.68
N CYS A 289 1.69 -2.44 -12.95
CA CYS A 289 2.69 -3.48 -12.73
C CYS A 289 2.20 -4.54 -11.74
N ARG A 290 1.42 -4.17 -10.73
CA ARG A 290 0.77 -5.14 -9.84
C ARG A 290 -0.25 -5.98 -10.59
N GLY A 291 -1.07 -5.36 -11.43
CA GLY A 291 -2.02 -6.07 -12.29
C GLY A 291 -1.32 -7.03 -13.26
N ALA A 292 -0.17 -6.65 -13.82
CA ALA A 292 0.65 -7.54 -14.65
C ALA A 292 1.15 -8.78 -13.86
N GLN A 293 1.53 -8.65 -12.59
CA GLN A 293 1.87 -9.81 -11.75
C GLN A 293 0.69 -10.76 -11.58
N ILE A 294 -0.52 -10.22 -11.35
CA ILE A 294 -1.74 -11.03 -11.22
C ILE A 294 -2.03 -11.76 -12.54
N MET A 295 -1.82 -11.11 -13.69
CA MET A 295 -1.96 -11.75 -15.01
C MET A 295 -1.01 -12.95 -15.19
N SER A 296 0.24 -12.85 -14.72
CA SER A 296 1.16 -14.00 -14.72
C SER A 296 0.65 -15.15 -13.83
N THR A 297 0.01 -14.83 -12.71
CA THR A 297 -0.61 -15.84 -11.82
C THR A 297 -1.83 -16.49 -12.49
N ILE A 298 -2.64 -15.72 -13.22
CA ILE A 298 -3.78 -16.23 -14.01
C ILE A 298 -3.29 -17.22 -15.08
N SER A 299 -2.21 -16.88 -15.78
CA SER A 299 -1.58 -17.77 -16.78
C SER A 299 -1.20 -19.13 -16.18
N GLU A 300 -0.59 -19.14 -15.00
CA GLU A 300 -0.25 -20.38 -14.28
C GLU A 300 -1.50 -21.18 -13.88
N ILE A 301 -2.54 -20.51 -13.37
CA ILE A 301 -3.78 -21.17 -12.94
C ILE A 301 -4.52 -21.80 -14.12
N ILE A 302 -4.57 -21.13 -15.28
CA ILE A 302 -5.18 -21.69 -16.49
C ILE A 302 -4.54 -23.04 -16.83
N MET A 303 -3.21 -23.13 -16.78
CA MET A 303 -2.51 -24.38 -17.06
C MET A 303 -2.72 -25.47 -16.02
N ARG A 304 -3.01 -25.10 -14.77
CA ARG A 304 -3.38 -26.08 -13.73
C ARG A 304 -4.79 -26.62 -13.90
N VAL A 305 -5.73 -25.80 -14.35
CA VAL A 305 -7.14 -26.18 -14.52
C VAL A 305 -7.35 -26.94 -15.83
N LYS A 306 -6.78 -26.44 -16.93
CA LYS A 306 -7.05 -26.94 -18.28
C LYS A 306 -5.74 -27.01 -19.09
N PRO A 307 -4.94 -28.09 -18.92
CA PRO A 307 -3.72 -28.30 -19.70
C PRO A 307 -4.05 -28.81 -21.12
N THR A 308 -4.86 -28.06 -21.87
CA THR A 308 -5.19 -28.34 -23.27
C THR A 308 -4.50 -27.33 -24.18
N GLU A 309 -4.51 -27.57 -25.50
CA GLU A 309 -4.00 -26.60 -26.49
C GLU A 309 -4.69 -25.24 -26.37
N GLU A 310 -6.01 -25.22 -26.17
CA GLU A 310 -6.76 -23.99 -25.91
C GLU A 310 -6.31 -23.31 -24.60
N GLY A 311 -6.09 -24.08 -23.53
CA GLY A 311 -5.59 -23.56 -22.26
C GLY A 311 -4.18 -22.98 -22.40
N LEU A 312 -3.30 -23.64 -23.15
CA LEU A 312 -1.97 -23.14 -23.51
C LEU A 312 -2.05 -21.79 -24.22
N TYR A 313 -2.91 -21.68 -25.24
CA TYR A 313 -3.12 -20.44 -25.98
C TYR A 313 -3.62 -19.31 -25.07
N GLN A 314 -4.61 -19.59 -24.21
CA GLN A 314 -5.15 -18.61 -23.26
C GLN A 314 -4.09 -18.19 -22.23
N ALA A 315 -3.37 -19.15 -21.64
CA ALA A 315 -2.31 -18.89 -20.68
C ALA A 315 -1.19 -18.05 -21.30
N GLU A 316 -0.79 -18.34 -22.55
CA GLU A 316 0.23 -17.58 -23.27
C GLU A 316 -0.25 -16.14 -23.53
N ALA A 317 -1.50 -15.96 -23.94
CA ALA A 317 -2.09 -14.63 -24.15
C ALA A 317 -2.04 -13.78 -22.87
N TRP A 318 -2.36 -14.34 -21.71
CA TRP A 318 -2.24 -13.64 -20.42
C TRP A 318 -0.80 -13.27 -20.08
N SER A 319 0.16 -14.19 -20.26
CA SER A 319 1.57 -13.89 -19.97
C SER A 319 2.17 -12.86 -20.94
N ARG A 320 1.78 -12.89 -22.22
CA ARG A 320 2.16 -11.84 -23.19
C ARG A 320 1.56 -10.49 -22.82
N LYS A 321 0.29 -10.47 -22.41
CA LYS A 321 -0.35 -9.23 -21.97
C LYS A 321 0.33 -8.65 -20.72
N ALA A 322 0.69 -9.50 -19.77
CA ALA A 322 1.45 -9.12 -18.58
C ALA A 322 2.81 -8.49 -18.96
N LEU A 323 3.53 -9.14 -19.87
CA LEU A 323 4.80 -8.66 -20.42
C LEU A 323 4.64 -7.26 -21.05
N ASP A 324 3.70 -7.09 -21.98
CA ASP A 324 3.45 -5.82 -22.67
C ASP A 324 3.13 -4.67 -21.69
N ILE A 325 2.33 -4.96 -20.66
CA ILE A 325 1.96 -3.97 -19.65
C ILE A 325 3.16 -3.60 -18.78
N ALA A 326 3.95 -4.58 -18.33
CA ALA A 326 5.13 -4.36 -17.51
C ALA A 326 6.19 -3.55 -18.27
N GLU A 327 6.52 -3.95 -19.51
CA GLU A 327 7.50 -3.25 -20.35
C GLU A 327 7.02 -1.86 -20.73
N GLY A 328 5.78 -1.73 -21.23
CA GLY A 328 5.23 -0.44 -21.61
C GLY A 328 5.10 0.53 -20.43
N THR A 329 4.94 0.03 -19.20
CA THR A 329 4.93 0.86 -17.98
C THR A 329 6.34 1.26 -17.58
N ARG A 330 7.29 0.31 -17.57
CA ARG A 330 8.71 0.54 -17.31
C ARG A 330 9.28 1.62 -18.25
N ASP A 331 9.01 1.52 -19.55
CA ASP A 331 9.55 2.44 -20.54
C ASP A 331 8.98 3.87 -20.36
N LYS A 332 7.71 3.99 -19.96
CA LYS A 332 7.10 5.28 -19.60
C LYS A 332 7.73 5.89 -18.34
N MET A 333 8.03 5.07 -17.34
CA MET A 333 8.70 5.53 -16.11
C MET A 333 10.11 6.05 -16.41
N GLN A 334 10.88 5.30 -17.20
CA GLN A 334 12.23 5.71 -17.60
C GLN A 334 12.24 7.03 -18.39
N LYS A 335 11.27 7.23 -19.30
CA LYS A 335 11.15 8.47 -20.06
C LYS A 335 10.74 9.68 -19.19
N LYS A 336 9.85 9.50 -18.23
CA LYS A 336 9.40 10.58 -17.32
C LYS A 336 10.50 11.03 -16.36
N GLY A 337 11.39 10.14 -15.99
CA GLY A 337 12.35 10.40 -14.94
C GLY A 337 13.50 11.34 -15.28
N GLY A 338 13.58 11.94 -16.48
CA GLY A 338 14.55 13.00 -16.81
C GLY A 338 16.04 12.64 -16.66
N LYS A 339 16.91 13.30 -17.45
CA LYS A 339 18.35 13.03 -17.42
C LYS A 339 19.00 13.35 -16.05
N TRP A 340 18.43 14.29 -15.30
CA TRP A 340 18.93 14.80 -14.01
C TRP A 340 18.61 13.90 -12.81
N HIS A 341 17.43 13.28 -12.77
CA HIS A 341 17.04 12.39 -11.67
C HIS A 341 17.74 11.03 -11.77
N ALA A 342 18.06 10.56 -12.99
CA ALA A 342 18.85 9.34 -13.21
C ALA A 342 20.30 9.43 -12.67
N LEU A 343 20.83 10.64 -12.47
CA LEU A 343 22.16 10.89 -11.88
C LEU A 343 22.15 10.88 -10.35
N LEU A 344 21.02 11.20 -9.72
CA LEU A 344 20.90 11.35 -8.26
C LEU A 344 20.37 10.10 -7.57
N ASP A 345 19.51 9.32 -8.23
CA ASP A 345 18.96 8.09 -7.65
C ASP A 345 18.65 7.06 -8.75
N LYS A 346 19.51 6.05 -8.89
CA LYS A 346 19.29 4.94 -9.84
C LYS A 346 18.07 4.08 -9.48
N SER A 347 17.56 4.16 -8.24
CA SER A 347 16.40 3.39 -7.77
C SER A 347 15.07 4.12 -7.97
N ALA A 348 15.08 5.43 -8.23
CA ALA A 348 13.87 6.25 -8.37
C ALA A 348 13.06 5.99 -9.66
N HIS A 349 13.56 5.17 -10.59
CA HIS A 349 13.01 5.02 -11.95
C HIS A 349 12.44 3.64 -12.25
N THR A 350 12.53 2.70 -11.32
CA THR A 350 12.07 1.32 -11.52
C THR A 350 11.22 0.89 -10.33
N ASP A 351 9.95 0.64 -10.60
CA ASP A 351 9.09 -0.05 -9.64
C ASP A 351 9.47 -1.54 -9.63
N GLU A 352 9.90 -2.04 -8.47
CA GLU A 352 10.33 -3.42 -8.27
C GLU A 352 9.27 -4.43 -8.72
N THR A 353 8.00 -4.09 -8.52
CA THR A 353 6.84 -4.88 -8.95
C THR A 353 6.85 -5.09 -10.46
N CYS A 354 7.17 -4.05 -11.24
CA CYS A 354 7.27 -4.14 -12.70
C CYS A 354 8.39 -5.08 -13.13
N GLU A 355 9.55 -4.97 -12.50
CA GLU A 355 10.72 -5.76 -12.89
C GLU A 355 10.53 -7.25 -12.54
N VAL A 356 9.84 -7.55 -11.43
CA VAL A 356 9.44 -8.91 -11.07
C VAL A 356 8.35 -9.42 -12.02
N ALA A 357 7.33 -8.62 -12.33
CA ALA A 357 6.28 -8.99 -13.29
C ALA A 357 6.88 -9.36 -14.66
N LEU A 358 7.86 -8.57 -15.11
CA LEU A 358 8.61 -8.81 -16.33
C LEU A 358 9.36 -10.14 -16.30
N ALA A 359 10.15 -10.39 -15.24
CA ALA A 359 10.91 -11.64 -15.09
C ALA A 359 10.01 -12.88 -15.15
N VAL A 360 8.90 -12.86 -14.41
CA VAL A 360 7.93 -13.95 -14.31
C VAL A 360 7.17 -14.14 -15.62
N SER A 361 6.74 -13.07 -16.28
CA SER A 361 6.05 -13.16 -17.57
C SER A 361 6.93 -13.78 -18.65
N LEU A 362 8.21 -13.40 -18.71
CA LEU A 362 9.18 -14.02 -19.60
C LEU A 362 9.36 -15.51 -19.29
N PHE A 363 9.46 -15.89 -18.01
CA PHE A 363 9.56 -17.30 -17.61
C PHE A 363 8.33 -18.10 -18.06
N ASN A 364 7.13 -17.60 -17.76
CA ASN A 364 5.88 -18.26 -18.11
C ASN A 364 5.73 -18.46 -19.62
N ILE A 365 6.05 -17.44 -20.44
CA ILE A 365 6.04 -17.60 -21.90
C ILE A 365 7.03 -18.68 -22.32
N GLY A 366 8.23 -18.70 -21.73
CA GLY A 366 9.24 -19.73 -22.00
C GLY A 366 8.72 -21.15 -21.77
N ILE A 367 8.14 -21.40 -20.60
CA ILE A 367 7.56 -22.71 -20.24
C ILE A 367 6.38 -23.06 -21.15
N LEU A 368 5.48 -22.11 -21.45
CA LEU A 368 4.33 -22.35 -22.31
C LEU A 368 4.76 -22.71 -23.74
N ARG A 369 5.83 -22.07 -24.25
CA ARG A 369 6.40 -22.41 -25.56
C ARG A 369 7.07 -23.78 -25.57
N GLU A 370 7.74 -24.15 -24.49
CA GLU A 370 8.28 -25.50 -24.33
C GLU A 370 7.16 -26.55 -24.37
N MET A 371 6.07 -26.32 -23.63
CA MET A 371 4.90 -27.20 -23.62
C MET A 371 4.23 -27.31 -25.00
N ALA A 372 4.27 -26.24 -25.80
CA ALA A 372 3.78 -26.22 -27.18
C ALA A 372 4.75 -26.87 -28.20
N GLY A 373 5.94 -27.33 -27.77
CA GLY A 373 6.96 -27.93 -28.62
C GLY A 373 7.89 -26.93 -29.34
N ASP A 374 7.71 -25.62 -29.14
CA ASP A 374 8.57 -24.57 -29.71
C ASP A 374 9.79 -24.31 -28.81
N LYS A 375 10.72 -25.28 -28.81
CA LYS A 375 11.94 -25.24 -28.00
C LYS A 375 12.82 -24.01 -28.29
N ASN A 376 12.80 -23.49 -29.51
CA ASN A 376 13.64 -22.37 -29.92
C ASN A 376 13.17 -21.07 -29.26
N GLU A 377 11.86 -20.76 -29.33
CA GLU A 377 11.34 -19.59 -28.61
C GLU A 377 11.35 -19.81 -27.09
N ALA A 378 11.08 -21.02 -26.60
CA ALA A 378 11.18 -21.34 -25.19
C ALA A 378 12.54 -20.94 -24.60
N LYS A 379 13.62 -21.41 -25.25
CA LYS A 379 15.01 -21.09 -24.86
C LYS A 379 15.26 -19.59 -24.84
N LYS A 380 14.79 -18.85 -25.84
CA LYS A 380 14.96 -17.39 -25.93
C LYS A 380 14.29 -16.67 -24.75
N TYR A 381 13.04 -16.98 -24.44
CA TYR A 381 12.33 -16.35 -23.32
C TYR A 381 12.91 -16.72 -21.95
N LEU A 382 13.34 -17.97 -21.75
CA LEU A 382 13.98 -18.39 -20.51
C LEU A 382 15.35 -17.72 -20.30
N ILE A 383 16.15 -17.52 -21.35
CA ILE A 383 17.40 -16.74 -21.27
C ILE A 383 17.10 -15.29 -20.85
N LEU A 384 16.09 -14.66 -21.46
CA LEU A 384 15.67 -13.31 -21.11
C LEU A 384 15.18 -13.22 -19.66
N SER A 385 14.40 -14.21 -19.21
CA SER A 385 13.93 -14.30 -17.83
C SER A 385 15.09 -14.46 -16.83
N SER A 386 16.05 -15.35 -17.10
CA SER A 386 17.24 -15.52 -16.26
C SER A 386 18.05 -14.23 -16.17
N LYS A 387 18.30 -13.57 -17.32
CA LYS A 387 19.02 -12.29 -17.36
C LYS A 387 18.31 -11.20 -16.54
N GLN A 388 16.99 -11.10 -16.69
CA GLN A 388 16.19 -10.13 -15.95
C GLN A 388 16.19 -10.45 -14.44
N SER A 389 16.03 -11.71 -14.06
CA SER A 389 16.07 -12.15 -12.67
C SER A 389 17.43 -11.86 -12.01
N LYS A 390 18.54 -12.10 -12.71
CA LYS A 390 19.89 -11.74 -12.25
C LYS A 390 20.04 -10.23 -12.04
N LYS A 391 19.51 -9.42 -12.96
CA LYS A 391 19.56 -7.95 -12.89
C LYS A 391 18.90 -7.42 -11.61
N ILE A 392 17.77 -8.01 -11.21
CA ILE A 392 17.03 -7.58 -10.01
C ILE A 392 17.32 -8.39 -8.76
N ARG A 393 18.27 -9.34 -8.81
CA ARG A 393 18.61 -10.25 -7.70
C ARG A 393 17.41 -11.08 -7.21
N LEU A 394 16.58 -11.54 -8.15
CA LEU A 394 15.50 -12.48 -7.88
C LEU A 394 16.03 -13.91 -7.97
N ASP A 395 16.65 -14.40 -6.89
CA ASP A 395 17.37 -15.68 -6.86
C ASP A 395 16.51 -16.86 -7.31
N GLU A 396 15.25 -16.94 -6.86
CA GLU A 396 14.31 -18.00 -7.24
C GLU A 396 13.99 -18.00 -8.74
N GLY A 397 13.94 -16.81 -9.35
CA GLY A 397 13.72 -16.67 -10.79
C GLY A 397 14.94 -17.11 -11.60
N VAL A 398 16.15 -16.86 -11.07
CA VAL A 398 17.41 -17.33 -11.68
C VAL A 398 17.44 -18.86 -11.69
N VAL A 399 17.26 -19.48 -10.52
CA VAL A 399 17.29 -20.94 -10.37
C VAL A 399 16.24 -21.58 -11.27
N ALA A 400 14.99 -21.12 -11.23
CA ALA A 400 13.94 -21.73 -12.03
C ALA A 400 14.20 -21.61 -13.54
N ALA A 401 14.67 -20.45 -14.02
CA ALA A 401 14.97 -20.25 -15.43
C ALA A 401 16.17 -21.11 -15.89
N GLU A 402 17.21 -21.24 -15.07
CA GLU A 402 18.37 -22.07 -15.37
C GLU A 402 18.03 -23.56 -15.36
N ASP A 403 17.25 -24.03 -14.38
CA ASP A 403 16.75 -25.41 -14.32
C ASP A 403 15.90 -25.76 -15.54
N ALA A 404 15.06 -24.84 -16.01
CA ALA A 404 14.26 -25.03 -17.22
C ALA A 404 15.15 -25.08 -18.47
N LEU A 405 16.16 -24.19 -18.57
CA LEU A 405 17.11 -24.19 -19.68
C LEU A 405 17.95 -25.47 -19.77
N GLN A 406 18.24 -26.13 -18.65
CA GLN A 406 18.96 -27.41 -18.64
C GLN A 406 18.11 -28.58 -19.14
N LYS A 407 16.78 -28.48 -19.07
CA LYS A 407 15.84 -29.54 -19.45
C LYS A 407 15.40 -29.50 -20.92
N LEU A 408 15.51 -28.34 -21.56
CA LEU A 408 15.18 -28.10 -22.97
C LEU A 408 16.09 -28.86 -23.93
#